data_AF-A0A958NIQ4-F1
#
_entry.id   AF-A0A958NIQ4-F1
#
_cell.length_a   1.000
_cell.length_b   1.000
_cell.length_c   1.000
_cell.angle_alpha   90.00
_cell.angle_beta   90.00
_cell.angle_gamma   90.00
#
_symmetry.space_group_name_H-M   'P 1'
#
loop_
_entity.id
_entity.type
_entity.pdbx_description
1 polymer ?
#
loop_
_entity_poly.entity_id
_entity_poly.type
_entity_poly.pdbx_seq_one_letter_code
_entity_poly.pdbx_strand_id
1 'polypeptide(L)'
;MIKFFRKIRYNLMSENKTSKYFKYAIGEIILVVIGILIALQINNWNEKQKDIEKEQQILLSLREEFKQNIKELEFDHALNEGCLNAIVALMNFAHTNSFKTKTIDSLLGKMYNYATFDARLGVMNDKRKLRGFSV
;
A
#
# COMPACT_ATOMS: atom_id res chain seq x y z
N MET A 1 -44.57 -5.36 1.40
CA MET A 1 -44.50 -6.76 1.90
C MET A 1 -45.12 -6.96 3.29
N ILE A 2 -44.90 -6.06 4.27
CA ILE A 2 -45.50 -6.15 5.62
C ILE A 2 -47.03 -6.29 5.64
N LYS A 3 -47.77 -5.61 4.74
CA LYS A 3 -49.24 -5.65 4.73
C LYS A 3 -49.82 -7.01 4.33
N PHE A 4 -49.10 -7.79 3.51
CA PHE A 4 -49.56 -9.09 3.02
C PHE A 4 -49.46 -10.17 4.11
N PHE A 5 -48.31 -10.26 4.77
CA PHE A 5 -48.10 -11.16 5.91
C PHE A 5 -48.97 -10.78 7.12
N ARG A 6 -49.22 -9.49 7.34
CA ARG A 6 -50.15 -9.01 8.37
C ARG A 6 -51.59 -9.52 8.16
N LYS A 7 -52.06 -9.56 6.91
CA LYS A 7 -53.41 -10.04 6.57
C LYS A 7 -53.55 -11.55 6.75
N ILE A 8 -52.49 -12.30 6.44
CA ILE A 8 -52.42 -13.75 6.66
C ILE A 8 -52.45 -14.09 8.16
N ARG A 9 -51.73 -13.34 9.01
CA ARG A 9 -51.77 -13.51 10.48
C ARG A 9 -53.17 -13.32 11.05
N TYR A 10 -53.86 -12.26 10.63
CA TYR A 10 -55.20 -11.96 11.12
C TYR A 10 -56.20 -13.07 10.77
N ASN A 11 -56.16 -13.57 9.52
CA ASN A 11 -57.05 -14.64 9.07
C ASN A 11 -56.77 -16.00 9.75
N LEU A 12 -55.52 -16.29 10.13
CA LEU A 12 -55.18 -17.54 10.83
C LEU A 12 -55.53 -17.50 12.33
N MET A 13 -55.52 -16.31 12.94
CA MET A 13 -55.98 -16.10 14.32
C MET A 13 -57.49 -16.31 14.47
N SER A 14 -58.29 -15.93 13.47
CA SER A 14 -59.74 -16.14 13.50
C SER A 14 -60.17 -17.62 13.39
N GLU A 15 -59.27 -18.52 12.96
CA GLU A 15 -59.58 -19.95 12.77
C GLU A 15 -59.20 -20.86 13.95
N ASN A 16 -58.75 -20.34 15.11
CA ASN A 16 -58.29 -21.15 16.27
C ASN A 16 -57.14 -22.15 15.97
N LYS A 17 -56.45 -22.03 14.83
CA LYS A 17 -55.34 -22.91 14.41
C LYS A 17 -53.98 -22.38 14.86
N THR A 18 -53.78 -22.25 16.16
CA THR A 18 -52.53 -21.75 16.79
C THR A 18 -51.28 -22.52 16.32
N SER A 19 -51.36 -23.84 16.15
CA SER A 19 -50.24 -24.65 15.65
C SER A 19 -49.81 -24.29 14.21
N LYS A 20 -50.74 -23.90 13.33
CA LYS A 20 -50.40 -23.44 11.97
C LYS A 20 -49.76 -22.05 12.01
N TYR A 21 -50.27 -21.16 12.86
CA TYR A 21 -49.73 -19.81 13.04
C TYR A 21 -48.25 -19.82 13.46
N PHE A 22 -47.86 -20.67 14.42
CA PHE A 22 -46.47 -20.79 14.85
C PHE A 22 -45.52 -21.23 13.73
N LYS A 23 -45.94 -22.20 12.89
CA LYS A 23 -45.13 -22.64 11.74
C LYS A 23 -44.89 -21.50 10.74
N TYR A 24 -45.90 -20.68 10.46
CA TYR A 24 -45.77 -19.54 9.55
C TYR A 24 -44.92 -18.39 10.12
N ALA A 25 -45.05 -18.11 11.42
CA ALA A 25 -44.25 -17.08 12.08
C ALA A 25 -42.75 -17.44 12.09
N ILE A 26 -42.41 -18.71 12.32
CA ILE A 26 -41.03 -19.21 12.23
C ILE A 26 -40.51 -19.08 10.80
N GLY A 27 -41.31 -19.43 9.79
CA GLY A 27 -40.94 -19.25 8.38
C GLY A 27 -40.64 -17.79 8.01
N GLU A 28 -41.41 -16.84 8.53
CA GLU A 28 -41.19 -15.41 8.30
C GLU A 28 -39.89 -14.92 8.96
N ILE A 29 -39.59 -15.37 10.18
CA ILE A 29 -38.33 -15.06 10.86
C ILE A 29 -37.14 -15.62 10.06
N ILE A 30 -37.20 -16.87 9.61
CA ILE A 30 -36.14 -17.50 8.81
C ILE A 30 -35.91 -16.72 7.52
N LEU A 31 -36.97 -16.31 6.82
CA LEU A 31 -36.86 -15.51 5.59
C LEU A 31 -36.21 -14.13 5.85
N VAL A 32 -36.59 -13.45 6.93
CA VAL A 32 -35.98 -12.18 7.31
C VAL A 32 -34.51 -12.36 7.66
N VAL A 33 -34.17 -13.41 8.42
CA VAL A 33 -32.79 -13.73 8.79
C VAL A 33 -31.95 -14.01 7.54
N ILE A 34 -32.46 -14.79 6.58
CA ILE A 34 -31.77 -15.03 5.30
C ILE A 34 -31.54 -13.71 4.56
N GLY A 35 -32.54 -12.82 4.52
CA GLY A 35 -32.40 -11.50 3.89
C GLY A 35 -31.30 -10.65 4.52
N ILE A 36 -31.24 -10.60 5.86
CA ILE A 36 -30.20 -9.87 6.59
C ILE A 36 -28.82 -10.50 6.35
N LEU A 37 -28.71 -11.82 6.38
CA LEU A 37 -27.44 -12.51 6.15
C LEU A 37 -26.91 -12.26 4.74
N ILE A 38 -27.77 -12.29 3.72
CA ILE A 38 -27.38 -11.96 2.34
C ILE A 38 -26.93 -10.49 2.25
N ALA A 39 -27.66 -9.56 2.87
CA ALA A 39 -27.30 -8.15 2.86
C ALA A 39 -25.92 -7.91 3.53
N LEU A 40 -25.66 -8.56 4.68
CA LEU A 40 -24.36 -8.51 5.35
C LEU A 40 -23.26 -9.15 4.51
N GLN A 41 -23.52 -10.29 3.87
CA GLN A 41 -22.54 -10.94 2.98
C GLN A 41 -22.16 -10.04 1.80
N ILE A 42 -23.13 -9.39 1.17
CA ILE A 42 -22.88 -8.46 0.06
C ILE A 42 -22.05 -7.27 0.56
N ASN A 43 -22.37 -6.70 1.73
CA ASN A 43 -21.60 -5.59 2.29
C ASN A 43 -20.16 -6.01 2.59
N ASN A 44 -19.97 -7.15 3.28
CA ASN A 44 -18.65 -7.65 3.64
C ASN A 44 -17.81 -8.00 2.40
N TRP A 45 -18.43 -8.53 1.34
CA TRP A 45 -17.75 -8.80 0.08
C TRP A 45 -17.29 -7.50 -0.59
N ASN A 46 -18.14 -6.47 -0.63
CA ASN A 46 -17.78 -5.16 -1.18
C ASN A 46 -16.65 -4.48 -0.38
N GLU A 47 -16.69 -4.54 0.95
CA GLU A 47 -15.61 -4.05 1.81
C GLU A 47 -14.30 -4.79 1.54
N LYS A 48 -14.34 -6.12 1.47
CA LYS A 48 -13.17 -6.94 1.14
C LYS A 48 -12.57 -6.58 -0.22
N GLN A 49 -13.39 -6.34 -1.24
CA GLN A 49 -12.89 -5.91 -2.55
C GLN A 49 -12.18 -4.55 -2.47
N LYS A 50 -12.75 -3.59 -1.75
CA LYS A 50 -12.11 -2.28 -1.54
C LYS A 50 -10.78 -2.40 -0.78
N ASP A 51 -10.69 -3.30 0.18
CA ASP A 51 -9.45 -3.53 0.92
C ASP A 51 -8.37 -4.19 0.05
N ILE A 52 -8.75 -5.15 -0.80
CA ILE A 52 -7.84 -5.74 -1.79
C ILE A 52 -7.34 -4.69 -2.78
N GLU A 53 -8.21 -3.80 -3.27
CA GLU A 53 -7.81 -2.71 -4.17
C GLU A 53 -6.81 -1.77 -3.52
N LYS A 54 -7.05 -1.36 -2.26
CA LYS A 54 -6.10 -0.53 -1.49
C LYS A 54 -4.78 -1.25 -1.26
N GLU A 55 -4.82 -2.53 -0.93
CA GLU A 55 -3.61 -3.34 -0.74
C GLU A 55 -2.78 -3.37 -2.03
N GLN A 56 -3.41 -3.63 -3.17
CA GLN A 56 -2.73 -3.63 -4.47
C GLN A 56 -2.13 -2.26 -4.81
N GLN A 57 -2.85 -1.17 -4.57
CA GLN A 57 -2.33 0.19 -4.78
C GLN A 57 -1.09 0.47 -3.93
N ILE A 58 -1.12 0.06 -2.65
CA ILE A 58 0.02 0.20 -1.74
C ILE A 58 1.20 -0.64 -2.24
N LEU A 59 0.98 -1.90 -2.65
CA LEU A 59 2.03 -2.77 -3.16
C LEU A 59 2.66 -2.23 -4.44
N LEU A 60 1.85 -1.70 -5.36
CA LEU A 60 2.33 -1.06 -6.59
C LEU A 60 3.17 0.18 -6.27
N SER A 61 2.68 1.03 -5.37
CA SER A 61 3.41 2.24 -4.96
C SER A 61 4.75 1.89 -4.30
N LEU A 62 4.76 0.87 -3.44
CA LEU A 62 5.97 0.39 -2.78
C LEU A 62 6.98 -0.20 -3.80
N ARG A 63 6.48 -0.93 -4.80
CA ARG A 63 7.32 -1.46 -5.88
C ARG A 63 7.97 -0.34 -6.68
N GLU A 64 7.22 0.70 -7.06
CA GLU A 64 7.79 1.84 -7.77
C GLU A 64 8.77 2.63 -6.90
N GLU A 65 8.49 2.81 -5.61
CA GLU A 65 9.41 3.44 -4.65
C GLU A 65 10.73 2.68 -4.58
N PHE A 66 10.71 1.35 -4.43
CA PHE A 66 11.93 0.54 -4.44
C PHE A 66 12.68 0.63 -5.77
N LYS A 67 11.97 0.65 -6.89
CA LYS A 67 12.60 0.80 -8.22
C LYS A 67 13.31 2.14 -8.36
N GLN A 68 12.74 3.23 -7.85
CA GLN A 68 13.40 4.53 -7.84
C GLN A 68 14.61 4.54 -6.89
N ASN A 69 14.46 3.96 -5.70
CA ASN A 69 15.55 3.86 -4.73
C ASN A 69 16.74 3.07 -5.28
N ILE A 70 16.51 1.97 -5.99
CA ILE A 70 17.57 1.20 -6.67
C ILE A 70 18.27 2.07 -7.72
N LYS A 71 17.50 2.77 -8.55
CA LYS A 71 18.07 3.64 -9.60
C LYS A 71 18.92 4.78 -9.03
N GLU A 72 18.46 5.38 -7.93
CA GLU A 72 19.18 6.44 -7.22
C GLU A 72 20.47 5.89 -6.57
N LEU A 73 20.38 4.72 -5.93
CA LEU A 73 21.54 4.05 -5.35
C LEU A 73 22.59 3.66 -6.42
N GLU A 74 22.16 3.16 -7.58
CA GLU A 74 23.07 2.86 -8.70
C GLU A 74 23.76 4.11 -9.24
N PHE A 75 23.04 5.23 -9.31
CA PHE A 75 23.58 6.51 -9.72
C PHE A 75 24.62 7.02 -8.71
N ASP A 76 24.29 6.98 -7.42
CA ASP A 76 25.20 7.39 -6.35
C ASP A 76 26.45 6.52 -6.31
N HIS A 77 26.29 5.21 -6.51
CA HIS A 77 27.41 4.28 -6.60
C HIS A 77 28.34 4.62 -7.77
N ALA A 78 27.79 4.93 -8.95
CA ALA A 78 28.59 5.32 -10.11
C ALA A 78 29.35 6.64 -9.89
N LEU A 79 28.76 7.62 -9.21
CA LEU A 79 29.44 8.85 -8.82
C LEU A 79 30.62 8.57 -7.87
N ASN A 80 30.36 7.75 -6.85
CA ASN A 80 31.36 7.41 -5.84
C ASN A 80 32.53 6.60 -6.44
N GLU A 81 32.26 5.66 -7.35
CA GLU A 81 33.29 4.96 -8.14
C GLU A 81 34.13 5.95 -8.97
N GLY A 82 33.50 6.95 -9.59
CA GLY A 82 34.19 8.01 -10.30
C GLY A 82 35.12 8.83 -9.40
N CYS A 83 34.67 9.14 -8.18
CA CYS A 83 35.45 9.81 -7.15
C CYS A 83 36.65 8.96 -6.71
N LEU A 84 36.45 7.68 -6.39
CA LEU A 84 37.53 6.76 -5.98
C LEU A 84 38.59 6.63 -7.07
N ASN A 85 38.20 6.47 -8.33
CA ASN A 85 39.12 6.42 -9.46
C ASN A 85 39.94 7.70 -9.60
N ALA A 86 39.33 8.87 -9.36
CA ALA A 86 40.04 10.15 -9.39
C ALA A 86 41.04 10.28 -8.24
N ILE A 87 40.67 9.84 -7.03
CA ILE A 87 41.57 9.80 -5.87
C ILE A 87 42.77 8.90 -6.14
N VAL A 88 42.55 7.68 -6.64
CA VAL A 88 43.62 6.73 -6.98
C VAL A 88 44.54 7.30 -8.05
N ALA A 89 43.98 7.94 -9.09
CA ALA A 89 44.76 8.59 -10.13
C ALA A 89 45.66 9.70 -9.55
N LEU A 90 45.14 10.54 -8.66
CA LEU A 90 45.91 11.60 -8.00
C LEU A 90 47.00 11.04 -7.07
N MET A 91 46.70 9.99 -6.31
CA MET A 91 47.69 9.32 -5.44
C MET A 91 48.87 8.77 -6.24
N ASN A 92 48.60 8.17 -7.41
CA ASN A 92 49.64 7.64 -8.28
C ASN A 92 50.39 8.75 -9.05
N PHE A 93 49.79 9.92 -9.26
CA PHE A 93 50.38 11.04 -10.00
C PHE A 93 51.52 11.74 -9.23
N ALA A 94 51.52 11.67 -7.90
CA ALA A 94 52.53 12.32 -7.06
C ALA A 94 53.95 11.73 -7.21
N HIS A 95 54.11 10.58 -7.86
CA HIS A 95 55.38 9.85 -7.93
C HIS A 95 56.18 10.08 -9.22
N THR A 96 55.60 10.66 -10.28
CA THR A 96 56.22 10.71 -11.62
C THR A 96 55.89 12.00 -12.40
N ASN A 97 56.85 12.95 -12.38
CA ASN A 97 57.04 14.07 -13.32
C ASN A 97 56.09 15.31 -13.30
N SER A 98 56.64 16.41 -13.85
CA SER A 98 56.19 17.80 -13.75
C SER A 98 54.76 18.07 -14.25
N PHE A 99 54.06 18.88 -13.46
CA PHE A 99 52.63 19.20 -13.49
C PHE A 99 52.09 19.74 -14.83
N LYS A 100 51.09 19.06 -15.41
CA LYS A 100 50.06 19.68 -16.26
C LYS A 100 48.83 19.97 -15.40
N THR A 101 48.70 21.22 -14.95
CA THR A 101 47.67 21.71 -14.01
C THR A 101 46.23 21.36 -14.40
N LYS A 102 45.87 21.46 -15.68
CA LYS A 102 44.52 21.16 -16.18
C LYS A 102 44.02 19.74 -15.89
N THR A 103 44.92 18.75 -15.78
CA THR A 103 44.55 17.36 -15.46
C THR A 103 44.23 17.20 -13.98
N ILE A 104 44.95 17.91 -13.12
CA ILE A 104 44.76 17.87 -11.66
C ILE A 104 43.45 18.56 -11.29
N ASP A 105 43.15 19.71 -11.89
CA ASP A 105 41.91 20.46 -11.64
C ASP A 105 40.67 19.61 -11.96
N SER A 106 40.70 18.86 -13.07
CA SER A 106 39.63 17.95 -13.47
C SER A 106 39.45 16.77 -12.50
N LEU A 107 40.57 16.19 -12.03
CA LEU A 107 40.54 15.09 -11.06
C LEU A 107 40.05 15.55 -9.68
N LEU A 108 40.49 16.74 -9.23
CA LEU A 108 40.00 17.35 -7.99
C LEU A 108 38.50 17.62 -8.06
N GLY A 109 38.00 18.14 -9.19
CA GLY A 109 36.56 18.33 -9.39
C GLY A 109 35.75 17.03 -9.26
N LYS A 110 36.26 15.92 -9.80
CA LYS A 110 35.62 14.59 -9.67
C LYS A 110 35.68 14.04 -8.24
N MET A 111 36.76 14.29 -7.51
CA MET A 111 36.91 13.87 -6.11
C MET A 111 35.84 14.48 -5.20
N TYR A 112 35.50 15.76 -5.40
CA TYR A 112 34.49 16.42 -4.59
C TYR A 112 33.04 16.08 -4.96
N ASN A 113 32.83 15.34 -6.05
CA ASN A 113 31.50 14.99 -6.55
C ASN A 113 31.08 13.58 -6.11
N TYR A 114 30.94 13.39 -4.80
CA TYR A 114 30.41 12.16 -4.19
C TYR A 114 28.95 12.35 -3.77
N ALA A 115 28.22 11.24 -3.68
CA ALA A 115 26.82 11.23 -3.29
C ALA A 115 26.61 10.34 -2.06
N THR A 116 25.64 10.73 -1.23
CA THR A 116 25.14 9.91 -0.12
C THR A 116 23.73 9.48 -0.45
N PHE A 117 23.46 8.18 -0.33
CA PHE A 117 22.14 7.62 -0.62
C PHE A 117 21.17 7.84 0.53
N ASP A 118 20.08 8.54 0.26
CA ASP A 118 18.92 8.68 1.13
C ASP A 118 17.69 8.02 0.50
N ALA A 119 17.20 6.95 1.11
CA ALA A 119 16.06 6.22 0.57
C ALA A 119 14.78 7.07 0.60
N ARG A 120 14.01 7.03 -0.49
CA ARG A 120 12.63 7.55 -0.50
C ARG A 120 11.76 6.63 0.34
N LEU A 121 10.97 7.22 1.24
CA LEU A 121 10.11 6.52 2.21
C LEU A 121 8.65 6.98 2.13
N GLY A 122 8.17 7.38 0.95
CA GLY A 122 6.85 7.99 0.78
C GLY A 122 5.71 7.11 1.30
N VAL A 123 5.63 5.87 0.80
CA VAL A 123 4.58 4.91 1.18
C VAL A 123 4.70 4.52 2.66
N MET A 124 5.91 4.41 3.18
CA MET A 124 6.16 4.07 4.60
C MET A 124 5.80 5.22 5.55
N ASN A 125 6.02 6.47 5.15
CA ASN A 125 5.70 7.64 5.94
C ASN A 125 4.19 7.89 5.99
N ASP A 126 3.48 7.66 4.89
CA ASP A 126 2.02 7.74 4.87
C ASP A 126 1.38 6.70 5.81
N LYS A 127 1.92 5.47 5.84
CA LYS A 127 1.47 4.45 6.82
C LYS A 127 1.77 4.83 8.28
N ARG A 128 2.89 5.51 8.55
CA ARG A 128 3.24 5.99 9.90
C ARG A 128 2.30 7.11 10.37
N LYS A 129 2.01 8.07 9.50
CA LYS A 129 1.01 9.13 9.77
C LYS A 129 -0.38 8.57 10.08
N LEU A 130 -0.82 7.57 9.33
CA LEU A 130 -2.10 6.89 9.57
C LEU A 130 -2.16 6.15 10.92
N ARG A 131 -1.01 5.75 11.48
CA ARG A 131 -0.90 5.08 12.79
C ARG A 131 -0.67 6.05 13.95
N GLY A 132 -0.73 7.37 13.72
CA GLY A 132 -0.52 8.37 14.77
C GLY A 132 0.92 8.46 15.28
N PHE A 133 1.88 7.79 14.65
CA PHE A 133 3.30 7.95 14.94
C PHE A 133 3.80 9.15 14.14
N SER A 134 3.72 10.35 14.73
CA SER A 134 4.51 11.49 14.28
C SER A 134 5.91 11.39 14.88
N VAL A 135 6.92 11.58 14.03
CA VAL A 135 8.29 11.94 14.44
C VAL A 135 8.40 13.45 14.37
#